data_AF-A0A9B0BPH0-F1
#
_entry.id   AF-A0A9B0BPH0-F1
#
_cell.length_a   1.000
_cell.length_b   1.000
_cell.length_c   1.000
_cell.angle_alpha   90.00
_cell.angle_beta   90.00
_cell.angle_gamma   90.00
#
_symmetry.space_group_name_H-M   'P 1'
#
loop_
_entity.id
_entity.type
_entity.pdbx_description
1 polymer ?
#
loop_
_entity_poly.entity_id
_entity_poly.type
_entity_poly.pdbx_seq_one_letter_code
_entity_poly.pdbx_strand_id
1 'polypeptide(L)'
;MKMYRLMHHQRYVFQNQKLLPLTYTCMRFQIQEGKKIEKHRISNIKSYWFDKYINYIKNYEQVLEKNFPKTMHVYRIFSIGTKDFIQDVKKFLLVMKKQNIDGDGNLTADELRLNYTMRKDLIKIFPVLLISAIPFTNYIIFPLAYYFPRYLLTSHYWTLQQKLDFMLLDHKKRLKHNRPLFRCMQAELNNIKNQTLKLKWSGIIACLGSGTHPNVKDIIACSELFAGPPYSLNSLKRKHTKELLGIYNISTWTPFKRKKLTERAMLIKRMDQAIQKEGGPTTMSNDEIRWALSFRGVSPATMSLESMRNWLEQWFIISNTVEENTVSLLLHSPILLAYNHPTNWILLYT
;
A
#
# COMPACT_ATOMS: atom_id res chain seq x y z
N MET A 1 2.44 -75.20 25.36
CA MET A 1 3.76 -74.60 25.66
C MET A 1 3.84 -73.23 24.99
N LYS A 2 4.13 -72.18 25.77
CA LYS A 2 4.26 -70.75 25.39
C LYS A 2 2.97 -69.95 25.17
N MET A 3 2.20 -69.89 26.25
CA MET A 3 1.52 -68.69 26.74
C MET A 3 2.56 -67.81 27.47
N TYR A 4 2.35 -66.48 27.55
CA TYR A 4 3.15 -65.50 28.32
C TYR A 4 4.53 -65.09 27.78
N ARG A 5 4.56 -64.11 26.86
CA ARG A 5 5.55 -63.01 26.81
C ARG A 5 5.25 -62.16 25.59
N LEU A 6 4.40 -61.15 25.76
CA LEU A 6 4.34 -59.93 24.92
C LEU A 6 3.25 -58.95 25.41
N MET A 7 2.47 -59.31 26.44
CA MET A 7 1.64 -58.38 27.23
C MET A 7 2.36 -57.88 28.50
N HIS A 8 3.63 -57.51 28.40
CA HIS A 8 4.36 -56.87 29.51
C HIS A 8 5.12 -55.59 29.14
N HIS A 9 5.09 -55.17 27.87
CA HIS A 9 5.72 -53.89 27.48
C HIS A 9 4.78 -52.67 27.49
N GLN A 10 3.49 -52.86 27.80
CA GLN A 10 2.52 -51.76 27.89
C GLN A 10 2.30 -51.21 29.31
N ARG A 11 3.03 -51.68 30.33
CA ARG A 11 2.83 -51.24 31.73
C ARG A 11 3.96 -50.44 32.36
N TYR A 12 5.03 -50.11 31.63
CA TYR A 12 6.16 -49.30 32.14
C TYR A 12 6.33 -47.93 31.46
N VAL A 13 5.34 -47.46 30.71
CA VAL A 13 5.33 -46.08 30.16
C VAL A 13 4.43 -45.15 30.98
N PHE A 14 3.68 -45.68 31.95
CA PHE A 14 2.70 -44.93 32.76
C PHE A 14 3.20 -44.60 34.18
N GLN A 15 4.49 -44.30 34.36
CA GLN A 15 5.00 -43.92 35.68
C GLN A 15 6.13 -42.88 35.70
N ASN A 16 6.24 -42.02 34.69
CA ASN A 16 7.16 -40.86 34.72
C ASN A 16 6.49 -39.56 34.25
N GLN A 17 5.32 -39.26 34.81
CA GLN A 17 4.54 -38.05 34.50
C GLN A 17 4.80 -36.88 35.47
N LYS A 18 6.02 -36.74 36.03
CA LYS A 18 6.38 -35.63 36.93
C LYS A 18 7.73 -34.94 36.66
N LEU A 19 8.27 -35.02 35.43
CA LEU A 19 9.55 -34.35 35.06
C LEU A 19 9.49 -33.58 33.73
N LEU A 20 8.30 -33.15 33.30
CA LEU A 20 8.08 -32.44 32.03
C LEU A 20 7.57 -30.98 32.07
N PRO A 21 7.57 -30.20 33.19
CA PRO A 21 7.27 -28.76 33.07
C PRO A 21 8.51 -27.91 32.71
N LEU A 22 9.72 -28.30 33.12
CA LEU A 22 10.93 -27.46 33.04
C LEU A 22 11.63 -27.49 31.67
N THR A 23 11.67 -28.64 30.99
CA THR A 23 12.34 -28.76 29.69
C THR A 23 11.56 -28.06 28.56
N TYR A 24 10.22 -28.08 28.66
CA TYR A 24 9.35 -27.42 27.69
C TYR A 24 9.40 -25.89 27.79
N THR A 25 9.53 -25.35 29.02
CA THR A 25 9.72 -23.90 29.25
C THR A 25 11.12 -23.44 28.83
N CYS A 26 12.16 -24.23 29.14
CA CYS A 26 13.54 -23.93 28.75
C CYS A 26 13.72 -23.91 27.22
N MET A 27 13.20 -24.90 26.48
CA MET A 27 13.23 -24.91 25.02
C MET A 27 12.47 -23.71 24.41
N ARG A 28 11.33 -23.32 25.01
CA ARG A 28 10.55 -22.16 24.53
C ARG A 28 11.29 -20.84 24.77
N PHE A 29 12.04 -20.73 25.88
CA PHE A 29 12.89 -19.59 26.20
C PHE A 29 14.07 -19.50 25.22
N GLN A 30 14.75 -20.61 24.96
CA GLN A 30 15.85 -20.69 23.98
C GLN A 30 15.40 -20.37 22.55
N ILE A 31 14.19 -20.81 22.14
CA ILE A 31 13.61 -20.45 20.83
C ILE A 31 13.24 -18.97 20.78
N GLN A 32 12.76 -18.38 21.88
CA GLN A 32 12.46 -16.95 21.96
C GLN A 32 13.73 -16.09 21.97
N GLU A 33 14.78 -16.51 22.66
CA GLU A 33 16.10 -15.86 22.64
C GLU A 33 16.74 -15.98 21.26
N GLY A 34 16.70 -17.16 20.63
CA GLY A 34 17.15 -17.34 19.25
C GLY A 34 16.44 -16.39 18.28
N LYS A 35 15.11 -16.27 18.38
CA LYS A 35 14.32 -15.31 17.58
C LYS A 35 14.65 -13.85 17.89
N LYS A 36 14.95 -13.51 19.15
CA LYS A 36 15.37 -12.15 19.55
C LYS A 36 16.77 -11.81 19.02
N ILE A 37 17.72 -12.74 19.14
CA ILE A 37 19.10 -12.60 18.64
C ILE A 37 19.11 -12.48 17.11
N GLU A 38 18.31 -13.29 16.41
CA GLU A 38 18.14 -13.22 14.96
C GLU A 38 17.52 -11.88 14.54
N LYS A 39 16.46 -11.44 15.24
CA LYS A 39 15.83 -10.14 15.01
C LYS A 39 16.82 -8.97 15.24
N HIS A 40 17.67 -9.06 16.26
CA HIS A 40 18.71 -8.08 16.57
C HIS A 40 19.85 -8.08 15.55
N ARG A 41 20.29 -9.25 15.07
CA ARG A 41 21.26 -9.36 13.97
C ARG A 41 20.70 -8.76 12.68
N ILE A 42 19.45 -9.06 12.34
CA ILE A 42 18.77 -8.49 11.18
C ILE A 42 18.63 -6.96 11.30
N SER A 43 18.35 -6.42 12.50
CA SER A 43 18.30 -4.96 12.70
C SER A 43 19.66 -4.30 12.57
N ASN A 44 20.71 -4.92 13.10
CA ASN A 44 22.07 -4.38 13.01
C ASN A 44 22.62 -4.42 11.58
N ILE A 45 22.34 -5.50 10.83
CA ILE A 45 22.66 -5.58 9.41
C ILE A 45 21.92 -4.46 8.66
N LYS A 46 20.61 -4.30 8.89
CA LYS A 46 19.82 -3.22 8.27
C LYS A 46 20.38 -1.84 8.59
N SER A 47 20.78 -1.57 9.83
CA SER A 47 21.38 -0.29 10.24
C SER A 47 22.72 -0.06 9.55
N TYR A 48 23.63 -1.04 9.59
CA TYR A 48 24.95 -0.95 8.96
C TYR A 48 24.87 -0.67 7.45
N TRP A 49 23.97 -1.37 6.74
CA TRP A 49 23.76 -1.13 5.31
C TRP A 49 23.08 0.22 5.05
N PHE A 50 22.21 0.68 5.94
CA PHE A 50 21.61 2.01 5.87
C PHE A 50 22.67 3.10 6.03
N ASP A 51 23.60 2.94 6.97
CA ASP A 51 24.70 3.89 7.19
C ASP A 51 25.66 3.93 5.99
N LYS A 52 26.01 2.75 5.43
CA LYS A 52 26.80 2.66 4.19
C LYS A 52 26.09 3.31 3.00
N TYR A 53 24.77 3.14 2.92
CA TYR A 53 23.92 3.78 1.91
C TYR A 53 23.91 5.31 2.05
N ILE A 54 23.70 5.82 3.26
CA ILE A 54 23.72 7.27 3.53
C ILE A 54 25.08 7.85 3.18
N ASN A 55 26.17 7.14 3.47
CA ASN A 55 27.52 7.58 3.13
C ASN A 55 27.78 7.57 1.62
N TYR A 56 27.31 6.56 0.88
CA TYR A 56 27.41 6.53 -0.58
C TYR A 56 26.65 7.70 -1.22
N ILE A 57 25.41 7.94 -0.78
CA ILE A 57 24.58 9.04 -1.28
C ILE A 57 25.21 10.41 -0.97
N LYS A 58 25.79 10.59 0.22
CA LYS A 58 26.50 11.83 0.58
C LYS A 58 27.67 12.13 -0.36
N ASN A 59 28.37 11.09 -0.84
CA ASN A 59 29.51 11.23 -1.74
C ASN A 59 29.12 11.10 -3.24
N TYR A 60 27.82 11.00 -3.54
CA TYR A 60 27.32 10.73 -4.90
C TYR A 60 27.61 11.86 -5.88
N GLU A 61 27.65 13.12 -5.42
CA GLU A 61 27.98 14.28 -6.26
C GLU A 61 29.41 14.16 -6.82
N GLN A 62 30.38 13.67 -6.03
CA GLN A 62 31.75 13.40 -6.50
C GLN A 62 31.80 12.25 -7.52
N VAL A 63 30.98 11.22 -7.32
CA VAL A 63 30.87 10.09 -8.26
C VAL A 63 30.27 10.55 -9.59
N LEU A 64 29.28 11.43 -9.57
CA LEU A 64 28.70 12.00 -10.77
C LEU A 64 29.68 12.91 -11.51
N GLU A 65 30.37 13.80 -10.79
CA GLU A 65 31.35 14.74 -11.39
C GLU A 65 32.50 14.01 -12.08
N LYS A 66 32.94 12.87 -11.55
CA LYS A 66 33.99 12.05 -12.16
C LYS A 66 33.57 11.40 -13.48
N ASN A 67 32.29 11.07 -13.64
CA ASN A 67 31.79 10.25 -14.74
C ASN A 67 31.03 11.03 -15.81
N PHE A 68 30.52 12.22 -15.50
CA PHE A 68 29.73 13.03 -16.43
C PHE A 68 30.09 14.52 -16.32
N PRO A 69 30.27 15.24 -17.44
CA PRO A 69 30.40 16.70 -17.43
C PRO A 69 29.15 17.37 -16.83
N LYS A 70 29.34 18.44 -16.04
CA LYS A 70 28.24 19.21 -15.41
C LYS A 70 27.23 19.80 -16.41
N THR A 71 27.65 19.94 -17.66
CA THR A 71 26.84 20.44 -18.78
C THR A 71 25.87 19.39 -19.35
N MET A 72 26.05 18.11 -19.02
CA MET A 72 25.20 17.02 -19.50
C MET A 72 23.83 17.04 -18.79
N HIS A 73 22.75 16.89 -19.55
CA HIS A 73 21.39 16.86 -19.01
C HIS A 73 21.19 15.77 -17.94
N VAL A 74 21.84 14.61 -18.15
CA VAL A 74 21.88 13.48 -17.22
C VAL A 74 22.40 13.92 -15.84
N TYR A 75 23.54 14.61 -15.79
CA TYR A 75 24.11 15.09 -14.53
C TYR A 75 23.13 15.97 -13.74
N ARG A 76 22.44 16.90 -14.42
CA ARG A 76 21.47 17.80 -13.77
C ARG A 76 20.29 17.03 -13.16
N ILE A 77 19.69 16.12 -13.93
CA ILE A 77 18.56 15.29 -13.46
C ILE A 77 18.96 14.49 -12.21
N PHE A 78 20.11 13.81 -12.27
CA PHE A 78 20.57 12.97 -11.15
C PHE A 78 21.00 13.80 -9.93
N SER A 79 21.69 14.93 -10.12
CA SER A 79 22.09 15.81 -9.02
C SER A 79 20.88 16.40 -8.28
N ILE A 80 19.92 16.97 -9.01
CA ILE A 80 18.69 17.53 -8.43
C ILE A 80 17.89 16.41 -7.75
N GLY A 81 17.67 15.29 -8.44
CA GLY A 81 16.90 14.18 -7.90
C GLY A 81 17.51 13.57 -6.65
N THR A 82 18.85 13.50 -6.54
CA THR A 82 19.52 13.05 -5.33
C THR A 82 19.36 14.04 -4.18
N LYS A 83 19.42 15.36 -4.43
CA LYS A 83 19.22 16.39 -3.39
C LYS A 83 17.80 16.29 -2.80
N ASP A 84 16.79 16.22 -3.66
CA ASP A 84 15.39 16.08 -3.25
C ASP A 84 15.18 14.78 -2.46
N PHE A 85 15.74 13.67 -2.97
CA PHE A 85 15.63 12.37 -2.33
C PHE A 85 16.30 12.32 -0.95
N ILE A 86 17.48 12.92 -0.77
CA ILE A 86 18.14 13.03 0.54
C ILE A 86 17.26 13.80 1.52
N GLN A 87 16.66 14.90 1.08
CA GLN A 87 15.78 15.71 1.92
C GLN A 87 14.57 14.90 2.41
N ASP A 88 13.95 14.14 1.52
CA ASP A 88 12.80 13.30 1.84
C ASP A 88 13.18 12.09 2.71
N VAL A 89 14.38 11.51 2.53
CA VAL A 89 14.92 10.49 3.46
C VAL A 89 15.12 11.07 4.85
N LYS A 90 15.70 12.28 4.98
CA LYS A 90 15.88 12.93 6.28
C LYS A 90 14.54 13.17 6.98
N LYS A 91 13.55 13.72 6.27
CA LYS A 91 12.19 13.92 6.79
C LYS A 91 11.55 12.59 7.19
N PHE A 92 11.69 11.56 6.35
CA PHE A 92 11.18 10.22 6.62
C PHE A 92 11.73 9.62 7.92
N LEU A 93 13.03 9.78 8.20
CA LEU A 93 13.64 9.32 9.46
C LEU A 93 13.06 10.04 10.68
N LEU A 94 12.81 11.35 10.57
CA LEU A 94 12.14 12.11 11.63
C LEU A 94 10.72 11.62 11.86
N VAL A 95 9.96 11.38 10.79
CA VAL A 95 8.61 10.81 10.86
C VAL A 95 8.62 9.42 11.49
N MET A 96 9.59 8.56 11.14
CA MET A 96 9.73 7.25 11.77
C MET A 96 10.01 7.37 13.28
N LYS A 97 10.85 8.32 13.69
CA LYS A 97 11.13 8.58 15.11
C LYS A 97 9.86 9.05 15.83
N LYS A 98 9.14 10.02 15.25
CA LYS A 98 7.87 10.52 15.77
C LYS A 98 6.82 9.41 15.88
N GLN A 99 6.67 8.59 14.85
CA GLN A 99 5.76 7.43 14.82
C GLN A 99 6.08 6.41 15.92
N ASN A 100 7.36 6.16 16.21
CA ASN A 100 7.76 5.24 17.27
C ASN A 100 7.45 5.76 18.68
N ILE A 101 7.40 7.08 18.88
CA ILE A 101 7.18 7.72 20.18
C ILE A 101 5.68 7.99 20.39
N ASP A 102 5.03 8.65 19.42
CA ASP A 102 3.68 9.21 19.53
C ASP A 102 2.61 8.33 18.87
N GLY A 103 3.01 7.25 18.18
CA GLY A 103 2.13 6.41 17.39
C GLY A 103 1.64 7.06 16.08
N ASP A 104 0.76 6.35 15.37
CA ASP A 104 0.30 6.75 14.03
C ASP A 104 -0.69 7.94 14.05
N GLY A 105 -1.31 8.23 15.19
CA GLY A 105 -2.42 9.20 15.31
C GLY A 105 -2.01 10.68 15.27
N ASN A 106 -0.73 10.97 15.51
CA ASN A 106 -0.21 12.34 15.57
C ASN A 106 0.55 12.78 14.31
N LEU A 107 0.51 11.95 13.26
CA LEU A 107 1.15 12.27 11.98
C LEU A 107 0.26 13.17 11.13
N THR A 108 0.86 14.15 10.47
CA THR A 108 0.18 15.00 9.47
C THR A 108 -0.12 14.21 8.20
N ALA A 109 -1.01 14.73 7.35
CA ALA A 109 -1.33 14.11 6.07
C ALA A 109 -0.09 13.94 5.19
N ASP A 110 0.77 14.96 5.18
CA ASP A 110 2.03 14.95 4.46
C ASP A 110 3.04 13.95 5.03
N GLU A 111 3.15 13.85 6.36
CA GLU A 111 4.02 12.85 6.99
C GLU A 111 3.56 11.42 6.66
N LEU A 112 2.24 11.16 6.67
CA LEU A 112 1.67 9.87 6.25
C LEU A 112 1.94 9.58 4.77
N ARG A 113 1.79 10.58 3.89
CA ARG A 113 2.07 10.48 2.45
C ARG A 113 3.53 10.18 2.19
N LEU A 114 4.42 10.91 2.85
CA LEU A 114 5.86 10.72 2.77
C LEU A 114 6.24 9.33 3.26
N ASN A 115 5.76 8.92 4.43
CA ASN A 115 6.03 7.59 5.01
C ASN A 115 5.60 6.45 4.08
N TYR A 116 4.42 6.57 3.46
CA TYR A 116 3.95 5.58 2.48
C TYR A 116 4.82 5.54 1.21
N THR A 117 5.15 6.71 0.65
CA THR A 117 5.87 6.82 -0.63
C THR A 117 7.33 6.41 -0.48
N MET A 118 8.01 6.94 0.55
CA MET A 118 9.43 6.69 0.78
C MET A 118 9.77 5.24 1.05
N ARG A 119 8.91 4.48 1.76
CA ARG A 119 9.14 3.04 1.94
C ARG A 119 9.22 2.29 0.60
N LYS A 120 8.39 2.65 -0.37
CA LYS A 120 8.37 2.02 -1.70
C LYS A 120 9.56 2.48 -2.53
N ASP A 121 9.88 3.77 -2.46
CA ASP A 121 10.99 4.36 -3.19
C ASP A 121 12.34 3.82 -2.71
N LEU A 122 12.52 3.62 -1.40
CA LEU A 122 13.72 2.99 -0.84
C LEU A 122 13.91 1.55 -1.33
N ILE A 123 12.86 0.73 -1.29
CA ILE A 123 12.93 -0.66 -1.79
C ILE A 123 13.30 -0.69 -3.27
N LYS A 124 12.81 0.27 -4.04
CA LYS A 124 13.06 0.36 -5.48
C LYS A 124 14.48 0.82 -5.82
N ILE A 125 14.98 1.84 -5.13
CA ILE A 125 16.28 2.43 -5.46
C ILE A 125 17.46 1.70 -4.81
N PHE A 126 17.22 0.98 -3.71
CA PHE A 126 18.26 0.26 -2.98
C PHE A 126 19.09 -0.70 -3.85
N PRO A 127 18.48 -1.58 -4.69
CA PRO A 127 19.25 -2.45 -5.58
C PRO A 127 20.11 -1.68 -6.59
N VAL A 128 19.57 -0.58 -7.15
CA VAL A 128 20.28 0.26 -8.13
C VAL A 128 21.51 0.89 -7.51
N LEU A 129 21.38 1.39 -6.30
CA LEU A 129 22.49 2.00 -5.57
C LEU A 129 23.55 0.98 -5.15
N LEU A 130 23.13 -0.19 -4.69
CA LEU A 130 24.07 -1.28 -4.36
C LEU A 130 24.92 -1.66 -5.57
N ILE A 131 24.31 -1.78 -6.75
CA ILE A 131 25.03 -2.07 -7.99
C ILE A 131 26.00 -0.92 -8.27
N SER A 132 25.56 0.35 -8.23
CA SER A 132 26.41 1.52 -8.50
C SER A 132 27.58 1.73 -7.53
N ALA A 133 27.54 1.12 -6.33
CA ALA A 133 28.66 1.18 -5.41
C ALA A 133 29.86 0.32 -5.87
N ILE A 134 29.64 -0.62 -6.80
CA ILE A 134 30.69 -1.50 -7.33
C ILE A 134 31.47 -0.75 -8.43
N PRO A 135 32.82 -0.72 -8.39
CA PRO A 135 33.63 -0.13 -9.46
C PRO A 135 33.26 -0.69 -10.85
N PHE A 136 33.39 0.13 -11.89
CA PHE A 136 33.06 -0.18 -13.30
C PHE A 136 31.58 -0.39 -13.63
N THR A 137 30.73 -0.81 -12.70
CA THR A 137 29.28 -1.00 -12.97
C THR A 137 28.54 0.31 -13.23
N ASN A 138 29.09 1.44 -12.76
CA ASN A 138 28.54 2.79 -12.97
C ASN A 138 28.34 3.14 -14.45
N TYR A 139 29.24 2.67 -15.32
CA TYR A 139 29.14 2.91 -16.77
C TYR A 139 27.98 2.15 -17.43
N ILE A 140 27.41 1.16 -16.75
CA ILE A 140 26.28 0.36 -17.25
C ILE A 140 24.99 0.82 -16.57
N ILE A 141 25.00 0.95 -15.24
CA ILE A 141 23.78 1.21 -14.47
C ILE A 141 23.20 2.61 -14.73
N PHE A 142 24.03 3.64 -14.95
CA PHE A 142 23.53 4.99 -15.21
C PHE A 142 22.86 5.15 -16.57
N PRO A 143 23.46 4.68 -17.70
CA PRO A 143 22.73 4.62 -18.95
C PRO A 143 21.44 3.81 -18.84
N LEU A 144 21.48 2.64 -18.19
CA LEU A 144 20.29 1.81 -18.00
C LEU A 144 19.21 2.54 -17.21
N ALA A 145 19.56 3.23 -16.13
CA ALA A 145 18.64 4.02 -15.33
C ALA A 145 18.05 5.20 -16.11
N TYR A 146 18.82 5.82 -17.01
CA TYR A 146 18.36 6.87 -17.90
C TYR A 146 17.35 6.36 -18.95
N TYR A 147 17.59 5.19 -19.55
CA TYR A 147 16.68 4.59 -20.53
C TYR A 147 15.46 3.91 -19.90
N PHE A 148 15.56 3.39 -18.67
CA PHE A 148 14.49 2.70 -17.95
C PHE A 148 14.14 3.37 -16.60
N PRO A 149 13.80 4.68 -16.60
CA PRO A 149 13.63 5.46 -15.37
C PRO A 149 12.46 4.96 -14.52
N ARG A 150 11.40 4.42 -15.13
CA ARG A 150 10.25 3.88 -14.41
C ARG A 150 10.59 2.66 -13.55
N TYR A 151 11.57 1.86 -13.94
CA TYR A 151 11.91 0.62 -13.23
C TYR A 151 13.02 0.84 -12.21
N LEU A 152 14.02 1.64 -12.56
CA LEU A 152 15.24 1.80 -11.77
C LEU A 152 15.23 3.05 -10.89
N LEU A 153 14.49 4.09 -11.26
CA LEU A 153 14.50 5.39 -10.56
C LEU A 153 13.20 5.68 -9.82
N THR A 154 13.28 6.51 -8.80
CA THR A 154 12.13 7.00 -8.04
C THR A 154 11.61 8.30 -8.64
N SER A 155 10.45 8.76 -8.16
CA SER A 155 9.80 9.97 -8.70
C SER A 155 10.68 11.23 -8.65
N HIS A 156 11.63 11.30 -7.73
CA HIS A 156 12.61 12.39 -7.58
C HIS A 156 13.46 12.62 -8.85
N TYR A 157 13.69 11.59 -9.65
CA TYR A 157 14.57 11.64 -10.82
C TYR A 157 13.81 11.78 -12.14
N TRP A 158 12.48 11.85 -12.09
CA TRP A 158 11.65 11.90 -13.29
C TRP A 158 11.39 13.34 -13.70
N THR A 159 11.43 13.58 -15.01
CA THR A 159 10.92 14.84 -15.57
C THR A 159 9.42 14.98 -15.30
N LEU A 160 8.90 16.21 -15.40
CA LEU A 160 7.47 16.44 -15.19
C LEU A 160 6.61 15.60 -16.15
N GLN A 161 7.03 15.49 -17.42
CA GLN A 161 6.37 14.67 -18.42
C GLN A 161 6.37 13.19 -18.02
N GLN A 162 7.53 12.64 -17.62
CA GLN A 162 7.63 11.25 -17.16
C GLN A 162 6.76 10.98 -15.93
N LYS A 163 6.68 11.93 -14.98
CA LYS A 163 5.81 11.80 -13.80
C LYS A 163 4.34 11.65 -14.23
N LEU A 164 3.88 12.47 -15.17
CA LEU A 164 2.51 12.39 -15.70
C LEU A 164 2.28 11.07 -16.43
N ASP A 165 3.15 10.71 -17.37
CA ASP A 165 2.99 9.49 -18.18
C ASP A 165 3.00 8.23 -17.31
N PHE A 166 3.93 8.13 -16.36
CA PHE A 166 4.01 6.97 -15.47
C PHE A 166 2.83 6.91 -14.51
N MET A 167 2.35 8.06 -14.02
CA MET A 167 1.13 8.13 -13.22
C MET A 167 -0.08 7.60 -14.02
N LEU A 168 -0.27 8.06 -15.25
CA LEU A 168 -1.35 7.63 -16.12
C LEU A 168 -1.26 6.13 -16.44
N LEU A 169 -0.07 5.61 -16.74
CA LEU A 169 0.15 4.19 -17.00
C LEU A 169 -0.16 3.32 -15.78
N ASP A 170 0.31 3.70 -14.59
CA ASP A 170 0.02 2.99 -13.35
C ASP A 170 -1.47 3.03 -13.01
N HIS A 171 -2.12 4.17 -13.26
CA HIS A 171 -3.54 4.33 -13.01
C HIS A 171 -4.38 3.50 -14.00
N LYS A 172 -4.07 3.53 -15.30
CA LYS A 172 -4.69 2.67 -16.33
C LYS A 172 -4.59 1.20 -15.97
N LYS A 173 -3.44 0.74 -15.44
CA LYS A 173 -3.27 -0.64 -14.96
C LYS A 173 -4.24 -0.99 -13.82
N ARG A 174 -4.44 -0.08 -12.87
CA ARG A 174 -5.38 -0.27 -11.75
C ARG A 174 -6.83 -0.33 -12.23
N LEU A 175 -7.21 0.56 -13.15
CA LEU A 175 -8.57 0.64 -13.69
C LEU A 175 -9.04 -0.64 -14.40
N LYS A 176 -8.11 -1.45 -14.96
CA LYS A 176 -8.44 -2.77 -15.55
C LYS A 176 -9.12 -3.72 -14.55
N HIS A 177 -8.93 -3.53 -13.25
CA HIS A 177 -9.52 -4.34 -12.19
C HIS A 177 -10.94 -3.88 -11.79
N ASN A 178 -11.36 -2.69 -12.19
CA ASN A 178 -12.65 -2.13 -11.81
C ASN A 178 -13.82 -2.98 -12.32
N ARG A 179 -13.84 -3.31 -13.62
CA ARG A 179 -14.93 -4.11 -14.22
C ARG A 179 -15.00 -5.52 -13.62
N PRO A 180 -13.91 -6.29 -13.51
CA PRO A 180 -13.92 -7.58 -12.81
C PRO A 180 -14.42 -7.50 -11.37
N LEU A 181 -14.00 -6.49 -10.60
CA LEU A 181 -14.45 -6.31 -9.21
C LEU A 181 -15.94 -5.97 -9.15
N PHE A 182 -16.43 -5.09 -10.01
CA PHE A 182 -17.86 -4.80 -10.12
C PHE A 182 -18.67 -6.06 -10.42
N ARG A 183 -18.20 -6.94 -11.33
CA ARG A 183 -18.84 -8.25 -11.57
C ARG A 183 -18.85 -9.15 -10.34
N CYS A 184 -17.79 -9.12 -9.52
CA CYS A 184 -17.78 -9.83 -8.25
C CYS A 184 -18.85 -9.28 -7.29
N MET A 185 -19.00 -7.95 -7.19
CA MET A 185 -20.05 -7.33 -6.38
C MET A 185 -21.46 -7.70 -6.89
N GLN A 186 -21.67 -7.72 -8.20
CA GLN A 186 -22.95 -8.17 -8.79
C GLN A 186 -23.29 -9.62 -8.43
N ALA A 187 -22.30 -10.51 -8.48
CA ALA A 187 -22.49 -11.94 -8.21
C ALA A 187 -22.88 -12.23 -6.75
N GLU A 188 -22.49 -11.38 -5.81
CA GLU A 188 -22.84 -11.54 -4.39
C GLU A 188 -24.23 -11.00 -4.03
N LEU A 189 -24.92 -10.29 -4.93
CA LEU A 189 -26.23 -9.70 -4.68
C LEU A 189 -27.26 -10.74 -4.20
N ASN A 190 -27.24 -11.94 -4.77
CA ASN A 190 -28.16 -13.01 -4.41
C ASN A 190 -27.88 -13.62 -3.03
N ASN A 191 -26.67 -13.43 -2.50
CA ASN A 191 -26.25 -13.97 -1.21
C ASN A 191 -26.58 -13.04 -0.03
N ILE A 192 -27.12 -11.85 -0.30
CA ILE A 192 -27.56 -10.92 0.74
C ILE A 192 -28.87 -11.43 1.36
N LYS A 193 -28.83 -11.71 2.67
CA LYS A 193 -29.97 -12.26 3.42
C LYS A 193 -31.02 -11.20 3.77
N ASN A 194 -30.59 -10.01 4.18
CA ASN A 194 -31.50 -8.93 4.53
C ASN A 194 -32.14 -8.36 3.26
N GLN A 195 -33.44 -8.57 3.11
CA GLN A 195 -34.17 -8.20 1.89
C GLN A 195 -34.20 -6.68 1.65
N THR A 196 -34.29 -5.88 2.72
CA THR A 196 -34.26 -4.42 2.62
C THR A 196 -32.90 -3.92 2.13
N LEU A 197 -31.80 -4.45 2.69
CA LEU A 197 -30.45 -4.11 2.23
C LEU A 197 -30.20 -4.64 0.81
N LYS A 198 -30.73 -5.81 0.47
CA LYS A 198 -30.64 -6.37 -0.88
C LYS A 198 -31.28 -5.47 -1.93
N LEU A 199 -32.47 -4.92 -1.65
CA LEU A 199 -33.16 -3.98 -2.54
C LEU A 199 -32.40 -2.65 -2.69
N LYS A 200 -31.88 -2.09 -1.59
CA LYS A 200 -31.05 -0.88 -1.67
C LYS A 200 -29.77 -1.13 -2.47
N TRP A 201 -29.10 -2.25 -2.20
CA TRP A 201 -27.87 -2.62 -2.88
C TRP A 201 -28.09 -2.97 -4.36
N SER A 202 -29.22 -3.59 -4.73
CA SER A 202 -29.55 -3.82 -6.14
C SER A 202 -29.72 -2.50 -6.89
N GLY A 203 -30.32 -1.48 -6.26
CA GLY A 203 -30.39 -0.13 -6.81
C GLY A 203 -29.02 0.49 -7.08
N ILE A 204 -28.09 0.39 -6.12
CA ILE A 204 -26.69 0.84 -6.28
C ILE A 204 -26.00 0.12 -7.44
N ILE A 205 -26.16 -1.20 -7.52
CA ILE A 205 -25.57 -2.01 -8.59
C ILE A 205 -26.19 -1.68 -9.96
N ALA A 206 -27.50 -1.44 -10.02
CA ALA A 206 -28.19 -1.05 -11.24
C ALA A 206 -27.76 0.34 -11.72
N CYS A 207 -27.60 1.29 -10.80
CA CYS A 207 -27.09 2.64 -11.05
C CYS A 207 -25.69 2.62 -11.66
N LEU A 208 -24.77 1.83 -11.09
CA LEU A 208 -23.44 1.61 -11.67
C LEU A 208 -23.52 0.87 -13.02
N GLY A 209 -24.45 -0.06 -13.17
CA GLY A 209 -24.68 -0.81 -14.41
C GLY A 209 -25.23 0.04 -15.55
N SER A 210 -26.01 1.08 -15.26
CA SER A 210 -26.57 2.01 -16.24
C SER A 210 -25.62 3.11 -16.69
N GLY A 211 -24.41 3.18 -16.11
CA GLY A 211 -23.43 4.24 -16.41
C GLY A 211 -23.52 5.46 -15.48
N THR A 212 -24.32 5.41 -14.42
CA THR A 212 -24.46 6.50 -13.43
C THR A 212 -23.72 6.18 -12.12
N HIS A 213 -23.73 7.10 -11.14
CA HIS A 213 -23.13 6.88 -9.82
C HIS A 213 -24.18 6.99 -8.71
N PRO A 214 -24.16 6.07 -7.72
CA PRO A 214 -25.07 6.11 -6.58
C PRO A 214 -24.76 7.32 -5.68
N ASN A 215 -25.77 7.81 -4.95
CA ASN A 215 -25.56 8.83 -3.95
C ASN A 215 -24.76 8.26 -2.77
N VAL A 216 -23.87 9.07 -2.20
CA VAL A 216 -23.11 8.73 -0.99
C VAL A 216 -24.00 8.26 0.16
N LYS A 217 -25.17 8.87 0.36
CA LYS A 217 -26.12 8.47 1.41
C LYS A 217 -26.63 7.05 1.22
N ASP A 218 -26.89 6.64 -0.02
CA ASP A 218 -27.35 5.29 -0.35
C ASP A 218 -26.25 4.25 -0.11
N ILE A 219 -25.01 4.60 -0.46
CA ILE A 219 -23.83 3.78 -0.18
C ILE A 219 -23.70 3.52 1.33
N ILE A 220 -23.77 4.57 2.13
CA ILE A 220 -23.61 4.51 3.59
C ILE A 220 -24.74 3.70 4.23
N ALA A 221 -25.96 3.80 3.72
CA ALA A 221 -27.10 2.99 4.17
C ALA A 221 -26.90 1.48 3.96
N CYS A 222 -25.91 1.07 3.16
CA CYS A 222 -25.53 -0.32 2.90
C CYS A 222 -24.20 -0.73 3.57
N SER A 223 -23.65 0.10 4.46
CA SER A 223 -22.34 -0.15 5.11
C SER A 223 -22.29 -1.48 5.88
N GLU A 224 -23.41 -1.91 6.45
CA GLU A 224 -23.54 -3.18 7.18
C GLU A 224 -23.13 -4.40 6.33
N LEU A 225 -23.35 -4.36 5.01
CA LEU A 225 -22.95 -5.44 4.09
C LEU A 225 -21.42 -5.68 4.05
N PHE A 226 -20.64 -4.72 4.55
CA PHE A 226 -19.19 -4.76 4.62
C PHE A 226 -18.65 -5.16 6.00
N ALA A 227 -19.50 -5.20 7.04
CA ALA A 227 -19.14 -5.72 8.36
C ALA A 227 -19.06 -7.25 8.37
N GLY A 228 -19.98 -7.90 7.64
CA GLY A 228 -20.09 -9.34 7.53
C GLY A 228 -20.09 -9.84 6.08
N PRO A 229 -20.50 -11.09 5.83
CA PRO A 229 -20.79 -11.57 4.49
C PRO A 229 -21.85 -10.69 3.80
N PRO A 230 -21.71 -10.37 2.50
CA PRO A 230 -20.73 -10.95 1.58
C PRO A 230 -19.46 -10.11 1.35
N TYR A 231 -19.38 -8.87 1.83
CA TYR A 231 -18.30 -7.94 1.43
C TYR A 231 -17.25 -7.66 2.51
N SER A 232 -17.36 -8.23 3.71
CA SER A 232 -16.27 -8.12 4.69
C SER A 232 -14.99 -8.76 4.17
N LEU A 233 -13.83 -8.19 4.52
CA LEU A 233 -12.53 -8.69 4.05
C LEU A 233 -12.31 -10.18 4.32
N ASN A 234 -12.89 -10.69 5.41
CA ASN A 234 -12.81 -12.10 5.81
C ASN A 234 -13.71 -13.02 4.97
N SER A 235 -14.81 -12.51 4.41
CA SER A 235 -15.76 -13.27 3.60
C SER A 235 -15.49 -13.20 2.10
N LEU A 236 -14.64 -12.26 1.63
CA LEU A 236 -14.33 -12.11 0.21
C LEU A 236 -13.78 -13.39 -0.42
N LYS A 237 -14.36 -13.74 -1.58
CA LYS A 237 -13.86 -14.80 -2.47
C LYS A 237 -12.48 -14.45 -3.05
N ARG A 238 -11.76 -15.48 -3.52
CA ARG A 238 -10.38 -15.34 -4.05
C ARG A 238 -10.30 -14.35 -5.22
N LYS A 239 -11.24 -14.44 -6.17
CA LYS A 239 -11.30 -13.52 -7.33
C LYS A 239 -11.52 -12.08 -6.86
N HIS A 240 -12.53 -11.86 -6.04
CA HIS A 240 -12.83 -10.55 -5.45
C HIS A 240 -11.62 -9.93 -4.75
N THR A 241 -10.94 -10.70 -3.88
CA THR A 241 -9.71 -10.28 -3.19
C THR A 241 -8.59 -9.91 -4.18
N LYS A 242 -8.41 -10.69 -5.25
CA LYS A 242 -7.40 -10.41 -6.29
C LYS A 242 -7.66 -9.06 -6.97
N GLU A 243 -8.91 -8.80 -7.36
CA GLU A 243 -9.25 -7.55 -8.04
C GLU A 243 -9.12 -6.35 -7.09
N LEU A 244 -9.51 -6.50 -5.81
CA LEU A 244 -9.30 -5.48 -4.79
C LEU A 244 -7.82 -5.14 -4.61
N LEU A 245 -6.93 -6.13 -4.54
CA LEU A 245 -5.48 -5.90 -4.51
C LEU A 245 -4.99 -5.13 -5.74
N GLY A 246 -5.52 -5.46 -6.92
CA GLY A 246 -5.19 -4.82 -8.19
C GLY A 246 -5.52 -3.33 -8.20
N ILE A 247 -6.70 -2.94 -7.72
CA ILE A 247 -7.12 -1.53 -7.61
C ILE A 247 -6.17 -0.72 -6.71
N TYR A 248 -5.59 -1.33 -5.68
CA TYR A 248 -4.64 -0.66 -4.78
C TYR A 248 -3.16 -0.84 -5.17
N ASN A 249 -2.90 -1.40 -6.37
CA ASN A 249 -1.58 -1.73 -6.89
C ASN A 249 -0.74 -2.55 -5.89
N ILE A 250 -1.39 -3.52 -5.24
CA ILE A 250 -0.76 -4.49 -4.34
C ILE A 250 -0.54 -5.78 -5.13
N SER A 251 0.67 -6.32 -5.06
CA SER A 251 1.00 -7.55 -5.79
C SER A 251 0.14 -8.73 -5.32
N THR A 252 -0.35 -9.53 -6.26
CA THR A 252 -1.11 -10.76 -5.97
C THR A 252 -0.26 -11.86 -5.34
N TRP A 253 1.06 -11.69 -5.34
CA TRP A 253 2.03 -12.60 -4.75
C TRP A 253 2.33 -12.29 -3.27
N THR A 254 1.83 -11.17 -2.73
CA THR A 254 2.07 -10.84 -1.32
C THR A 254 1.40 -11.85 -0.40
N PRO A 255 2.09 -12.33 0.67
CA PRO A 255 1.45 -13.12 1.70
C PRO A 255 0.46 -12.26 2.49
N PHE A 256 -0.47 -12.91 3.21
CA PHE A 256 -1.45 -12.24 4.07
C PHE A 256 -2.28 -11.15 3.37
N LYS A 257 -2.80 -11.46 2.17
CA LYS A 257 -3.54 -10.53 1.29
C LYS A 257 -4.61 -9.70 1.99
N ARG A 258 -5.45 -10.34 2.83
CA ARG A 258 -6.50 -9.67 3.60
C ARG A 258 -5.91 -8.67 4.59
N LYS A 259 -4.88 -9.06 5.32
CA LYS A 259 -4.14 -8.15 6.22
C LYS A 259 -3.56 -6.95 5.45
N LYS A 260 -3.01 -7.17 4.25
CA LYS A 260 -2.50 -6.07 3.40
C LYS A 260 -3.60 -5.12 2.94
N LEU A 261 -4.79 -5.64 2.64
CA LEU A 261 -5.96 -4.83 2.34
C LEU A 261 -6.41 -4.03 3.57
N THR A 262 -6.47 -4.65 4.76
CA THR A 262 -6.77 -3.96 6.02
C THR A 262 -5.76 -2.86 6.31
N GLU A 263 -4.46 -3.14 6.22
CA GLU A 263 -3.38 -2.14 6.38
C GLU A 263 -3.55 -0.97 5.39
N ARG A 264 -3.89 -1.27 4.13
CA ARG A 264 -4.19 -0.26 3.11
C ARG A 264 -5.41 0.59 3.49
N ALA A 265 -6.49 -0.03 3.90
CA ALA A 265 -7.74 0.67 4.24
C ALA A 265 -7.53 1.60 5.44
N MET A 266 -6.85 1.11 6.49
CA MET A 266 -6.53 1.90 7.67
C MET A 266 -5.56 3.04 7.35
N LEU A 267 -4.60 2.84 6.44
CA LEU A 267 -3.75 3.93 5.97
C LEU A 267 -4.56 5.02 5.28
N ILE A 268 -5.50 4.65 4.40
CA ILE A 268 -6.38 5.61 3.73
C ILE A 268 -7.22 6.37 4.76
N LYS A 269 -7.87 5.66 5.69
CA LYS A 269 -8.68 6.28 6.75
C LYS A 269 -7.88 7.26 7.61
N ARG A 270 -6.65 6.91 8.02
CA ARG A 270 -5.78 7.82 8.79
C ARG A 270 -5.38 9.06 7.99
N MET A 271 -5.05 8.89 6.70
CA MET A 271 -4.78 10.02 5.81
C MET A 271 -6.00 10.93 5.68
N ASP A 272 -7.20 10.36 5.50
CA ASP A 272 -8.45 11.12 5.42
C ASP A 272 -8.74 11.91 6.70
N GLN A 273 -8.48 11.31 7.87
CA GLN A 273 -8.63 11.99 9.17
C GLN A 273 -7.61 13.12 9.34
N ALA A 274 -6.36 12.90 8.95
CA ALA A 274 -5.31 13.92 9.03
C ALA A 274 -5.61 15.12 8.12
N ILE A 275 -6.02 14.87 6.87
CA ILE A 275 -6.41 15.93 5.93
C ILE A 275 -7.56 16.77 6.49
N GLN A 276 -8.58 16.12 7.06
CA GLN A 276 -9.71 16.84 7.64
C GLN A 276 -9.34 17.65 8.87
N LYS A 277 -8.45 17.13 9.73
CA LYS A 277 -7.89 17.87 10.87
C LYS A 277 -7.11 19.12 10.42
N GLU A 278 -6.51 19.08 9.24
CA GLU A 278 -5.74 20.17 8.62
C GLU A 278 -6.62 21.16 7.83
N GLY A 279 -7.95 21.02 7.87
CA GLY A 279 -8.90 21.92 7.21
C GLY A 279 -9.48 21.42 5.89
N GLY A 280 -9.26 20.16 5.52
CA GLY A 280 -9.93 19.51 4.39
C GLY A 280 -9.41 19.92 3.00
N PRO A 281 -10.17 19.67 1.92
CA PRO A 281 -9.73 19.96 0.55
C PRO A 281 -9.43 21.43 0.25
N THR A 282 -9.92 22.36 1.07
CA THR A 282 -9.75 23.80 0.87
C THR A 282 -8.36 24.29 1.21
N THR A 283 -7.68 23.64 2.16
CA THR A 283 -6.32 24.01 2.60
C THR A 283 -5.22 23.29 1.81
N MET A 284 -5.57 22.24 1.08
CA MET A 284 -4.63 21.45 0.28
C MET A 284 -4.14 22.19 -0.97
N SER A 285 -2.88 22.00 -1.31
CA SER A 285 -2.31 22.44 -2.58
C SER A 285 -2.89 21.65 -3.77
N ASN A 286 -2.76 22.20 -4.98
CA ASN A 286 -3.26 21.54 -6.19
C ASN A 286 -2.65 20.15 -6.41
N ASP A 287 -1.37 19.98 -6.08
CA ASP A 287 -0.67 18.71 -6.25
C ASP A 287 -1.04 17.68 -5.17
N GLU A 288 -1.32 18.13 -3.94
CA GLU A 288 -1.88 17.28 -2.89
C GLU A 288 -3.27 16.75 -3.26
N ILE A 289 -4.13 17.61 -3.81
CA ILE A 289 -5.47 17.21 -4.27
C ILE A 289 -5.34 16.15 -5.37
N ARG A 290 -4.53 16.39 -6.40
CA ARG A 290 -4.29 15.43 -7.49
C ARG A 290 -3.75 14.10 -6.97
N TRP A 291 -2.79 14.15 -6.05
CA TRP A 291 -2.25 12.94 -5.42
C TRP A 291 -3.34 12.20 -4.64
N ALA A 292 -4.15 12.92 -3.88
CA ALA A 292 -5.21 12.36 -3.06
C ALA A 292 -6.27 11.63 -3.90
N LEU A 293 -6.72 12.20 -5.02
CA LEU A 293 -7.63 11.52 -5.95
C LEU A 293 -6.99 10.27 -6.55
N SER A 294 -5.76 10.40 -7.06
CA SER A 294 -5.07 9.28 -7.70
C SER A 294 -4.85 8.13 -6.70
N PHE A 295 -4.47 8.44 -5.46
CA PHE A 295 -4.33 7.47 -4.38
C PHE A 295 -5.64 6.68 -4.14
N ARG A 296 -6.78 7.37 -4.18
CA ARG A 296 -8.14 6.84 -3.97
C ARG A 296 -8.79 6.27 -5.24
N GLY A 297 -8.08 6.26 -6.37
CA GLY A 297 -8.48 5.52 -7.58
C GLY A 297 -9.26 6.32 -8.62
N VAL A 298 -9.14 7.65 -8.61
CA VAL A 298 -9.66 8.52 -9.69
C VAL A 298 -8.53 9.26 -10.38
N SER A 299 -8.57 9.28 -11.71
CA SER A 299 -7.62 10.04 -12.51
C SER A 299 -7.93 11.54 -12.45
N PRO A 300 -7.02 12.39 -11.95
CA PRO A 300 -7.21 13.83 -11.93
C PRO A 300 -6.90 14.52 -13.27
N ALA A 301 -6.44 13.78 -14.28
CA ALA A 301 -5.77 14.35 -15.46
C ALA A 301 -6.60 15.38 -16.25
N THR A 302 -7.92 15.23 -16.27
CA THR A 302 -8.84 16.09 -17.03
C THR A 302 -9.94 16.71 -16.16
N MET A 303 -9.79 16.68 -14.82
CA MET A 303 -10.77 17.25 -13.89
C MET A 303 -10.44 18.71 -13.59
N SER A 304 -11.46 19.56 -13.42
CA SER A 304 -11.28 20.89 -12.83
C SER A 304 -10.98 20.76 -11.33
N LEU A 305 -10.31 21.76 -10.73
CA LEU A 305 -9.98 21.75 -9.31
C LEU A 305 -11.24 21.65 -8.43
N GLU A 306 -12.31 22.34 -8.81
CA GLU A 306 -13.61 22.29 -8.12
C GLU A 306 -14.20 20.87 -8.15
N SER A 307 -14.22 20.22 -9.33
CA SER A 307 -14.69 18.83 -9.44
C SER A 307 -13.83 17.87 -8.62
N MET A 308 -12.51 18.10 -8.53
CA MET A 308 -11.63 17.29 -7.68
C MET A 308 -11.97 17.44 -6.20
N ARG A 309 -12.22 18.66 -5.73
CA ARG A 309 -12.62 18.95 -4.35
C ARG A 309 -13.97 18.31 -4.02
N ASN A 310 -14.97 18.52 -4.87
CA ASN A 310 -16.30 17.92 -4.69
C ASN A 310 -16.25 16.39 -4.63
N TRP A 311 -15.40 15.76 -5.45
CA TRP A 311 -15.21 14.30 -5.39
C TRP A 311 -14.55 13.85 -4.08
N LEU A 312 -13.53 14.58 -3.60
CA LEU A 312 -12.90 14.27 -2.30
C LEU A 312 -13.86 14.46 -1.13
N GLU A 313 -14.72 15.47 -1.16
CA GLU A 313 -15.74 15.68 -0.12
C GLU A 313 -16.69 14.49 -0.06
N GLN A 314 -17.17 14.00 -1.20
CA GLN A 314 -17.98 12.77 -1.26
C GLN A 314 -17.23 11.55 -0.69
N TRP A 315 -15.94 11.42 -0.99
CA TRP A 315 -15.09 10.38 -0.42
C TRP A 315 -14.99 10.50 1.12
N PHE A 316 -14.77 11.70 1.64
CA PHE A 316 -14.63 11.92 3.09
C PHE A 316 -15.91 11.63 3.85
N ILE A 317 -17.08 11.95 3.29
CA ILE A 317 -18.36 11.55 3.90
C ILE A 317 -18.40 10.03 4.13
N ILE A 318 -17.98 9.22 3.15
CA ILE A 318 -17.89 7.76 3.31
C ILE A 318 -16.82 7.39 4.34
N SER A 319 -15.59 7.90 4.18
CA SER A 319 -14.46 7.56 5.05
C SER A 319 -14.71 7.84 6.53
N ASN A 320 -15.45 8.91 6.84
CA ASN A 320 -15.83 9.26 8.20
C ASN A 320 -16.84 8.29 8.82
N THR A 321 -17.78 7.78 8.02
CA THR A 321 -18.79 6.81 8.49
C THR A 321 -18.27 5.38 8.63
N VAL A 322 -17.19 5.04 7.92
CA VAL A 322 -16.63 3.69 7.96
C VAL A 322 -15.94 3.41 9.30
N GLU A 323 -16.29 2.31 9.94
CA GLU A 323 -15.65 1.80 11.15
C GLU A 323 -14.62 0.70 10.82
N GLU A 324 -13.90 0.20 11.83
CA GLU A 324 -12.90 -0.86 11.63
C GLU A 324 -13.52 -2.16 11.07
N ASN A 325 -14.70 -2.53 11.53
CA ASN A 325 -15.43 -3.70 11.06
C ASN A 325 -15.95 -3.54 9.61
N THR A 326 -16.30 -2.32 9.19
CA THR A 326 -16.83 -1.98 7.86
C THR A 326 -15.77 -1.42 6.91
N VAL A 327 -14.48 -1.48 7.29
CA VAL A 327 -13.36 -0.89 6.54
C VAL A 327 -13.22 -1.39 5.09
N SER A 328 -13.83 -2.54 4.80
CA SER A 328 -13.96 -3.05 3.44
C SER A 328 -14.71 -2.08 2.52
N LEU A 329 -15.73 -1.34 3.01
CA LEU A 329 -16.47 -0.36 2.21
C LEU A 329 -15.53 0.72 1.64
N LEU A 330 -14.60 1.22 2.45
CA LEU A 330 -13.61 2.19 2.00
C LEU A 330 -12.75 1.63 0.86
N LEU A 331 -12.45 0.33 0.90
CA LEU A 331 -11.72 -0.34 -0.17
C LEU A 331 -12.52 -0.49 -1.48
N HIS A 332 -13.85 -0.53 -1.40
CA HIS A 332 -14.76 -0.63 -2.56
C HIS A 332 -15.20 0.73 -3.10
N SER A 333 -15.00 1.80 -2.33
CA SER A 333 -15.38 3.16 -2.67
C SER A 333 -14.82 3.69 -4.01
N PRO A 334 -13.62 3.30 -4.49
CA PRO A 334 -13.16 3.72 -5.83
C PRO A 334 -14.11 3.29 -6.96
N ILE A 335 -14.76 2.13 -6.82
CA ILE A 335 -15.77 1.69 -7.80
C ILE A 335 -17.07 2.43 -7.57
N LEU A 336 -17.53 2.50 -6.32
CA LEU A 336 -18.81 3.10 -5.99
C LEU A 336 -18.90 4.57 -6.42
N LEU A 337 -17.79 5.32 -6.32
CA LEU A 337 -17.74 6.75 -6.66
C LEU A 337 -17.17 7.06 -8.05
N ALA A 338 -16.46 6.13 -8.69
CA ALA A 338 -15.71 6.47 -9.90
C ALA A 338 -15.63 5.40 -10.99
N TYR A 339 -16.44 4.34 -10.89
CA TYR A 339 -16.51 3.32 -11.94
C TYR A 339 -16.91 3.90 -13.31
N ASN A 340 -17.86 4.83 -13.31
CA ASN A 340 -18.37 5.48 -14.52
C ASN A 340 -17.82 6.91 -14.69
N HIS A 341 -16.77 7.27 -13.96
CA HIS A 341 -16.23 8.63 -14.04
C HIS A 341 -15.58 8.86 -15.41
N PRO A 342 -15.91 9.95 -16.13
CA PRO A 342 -15.43 10.16 -17.49
C PRO A 342 -13.90 10.11 -17.61
N THR A 343 -13.17 10.64 -16.63
CA THR A 343 -11.70 10.66 -16.66
C THR A 343 -11.08 9.26 -16.57
N ASN A 344 -11.75 8.34 -15.86
CA ASN A 344 -11.32 6.95 -15.78
C ASN A 344 -11.63 6.21 -17.09
N TRP A 345 -12.76 6.51 -17.72
CA TRP A 345 -13.15 5.91 -19.00
C TRP A 345 -12.24 6.35 -20.13
N ILE A 346 -11.96 7.66 -20.22
CA ILE A 346 -11.01 8.21 -21.17
C ILE A 346 -9.68 7.45 -21.02
N LEU A 347 -9.11 7.42 -19.82
CA LEU A 347 -7.83 6.77 -19.57
C LEU A 347 -7.81 5.24 -19.85
N LEU A 348 -8.95 4.56 -19.74
CA LEU A 348 -9.03 3.13 -20.00
C LEU A 348 -9.02 2.82 -21.51
N TYR A 349 -9.65 3.69 -22.32
CA TYR A 349 -9.93 3.45 -23.74
C TYR A 349 -9.13 4.31 -24.72
N THR A 350 -8.39 5.32 -24.26
CA THR A 350 -7.18 5.83 -24.95
C THR A 350 -5.98 5.06 -24.46
#